data_AF-A0AAX2A0J6-F1
#
_entry.id   AF-A0AAX2A0J6-F1
#
_cell.length_a   1.000
_cell.length_b   1.000
_cell.length_c   1.000
_cell.angle_alpha   90.00
_cell.angle_beta   90.00
_cell.angle_gamma   90.00
#
_symmetry.space_group_name_H-M   'P 1'
#
loop_
_entity.id
_entity.type
_entity.pdbx_description
1 polymer ?
#
loop_
_entity_poly.entity_id
_entity_poly.type
_entity_poly.pdbx_seq_one_letter_code
_entity_poly.pdbx_strand_id
1 'polypeptide(L)'
;MFINPFVMYLDKFNVLSPNHSKIYDEYTHEKDLEHSFEFTISTKVEEHLKNIFSSNPHSVILTGNAGDGKTRMCRLIHDYFSDQKLKNWPEEGIVAVPYEKGTIKIVKDLSELKEEIIYNILMELQKYVLGGHQEGIFFLIAANEGKLTKTLSKYKELEPIREKIIARFEHYDNNDTRLSVLNLLDVTSSVYVDKVLEKWNDSDNWIFCDKCEKKENCVIYFNHQRTALPNVKQKIVDQYRLLDYLETHITLREMLIHMSYVLTGGYVCTDIWQADYAKGKEKAMKVYYQNFYGVNAGEEAFSEMRALKVFKSLDPGLYSYSVIDDFIINGDIHGDTDIEEMHKKLFDNGLDMEFQYFRNMIEFYRNYGEGDQGFLEEWMPRLRRKLYFELENEKYFSTLRLLPFEYVTEYISMFGDKNNQSKMRKEIVNGLNRAFSRRLVEKSKGSSFQLKATNENLVIYGSFNKGQIHLYEEPSRNDLDHSPSKFYLSVDDRVKLKINLLVFEYLMRLNGGGMLNILSQDVEILLNTFKNELIQISEPDESILEIYRVDREKGLYVEDELSI
;
A
#
# COMPACT_ATOMS: atom_id res chain seq x y z
N MET A 1 -26.32 16.76 -25.86
CA MET A 1 -25.09 16.51 -25.10
C MET A 1 -25.40 15.49 -24.02
N PHE A 2 -24.86 14.28 -24.15
CA PHE A 2 -25.05 13.23 -23.14
C PHE A 2 -23.98 13.39 -22.06
N ILE A 3 -24.42 13.54 -20.81
CA ILE A 3 -23.56 13.66 -19.62
C ILE A 3 -23.86 12.44 -18.75
N ASN A 4 -22.81 11.74 -18.33
CA ASN A 4 -22.95 10.64 -17.39
C ASN A 4 -22.93 11.19 -15.96
N PRO A 5 -24.01 11.05 -15.17
CA PRO A 5 -24.06 11.48 -13.77
C PRO A 5 -22.96 10.86 -12.89
N PHE A 6 -22.52 9.63 -13.19
CA PHE A 6 -21.44 8.98 -12.45
C PHE A 6 -20.10 9.68 -12.63
N VAL A 7 -19.79 10.18 -13.84
CA VAL A 7 -18.57 10.96 -14.09
C VAL A 7 -18.60 12.26 -13.27
N MET A 8 -19.76 12.89 -13.12
CA MET A 8 -19.93 14.06 -12.25
C MET A 8 -19.79 13.71 -10.77
N TYR A 9 -20.20 12.51 -10.36
CA TYR A 9 -19.94 12.01 -9.01
C TYR A 9 -18.44 11.82 -8.75
N LEU A 10 -17.70 11.25 -9.70
CA LEU A 10 -16.24 11.08 -9.61
C LEU A 10 -15.50 12.43 -9.53
N ASP A 11 -15.99 13.47 -10.22
CA ASP A 11 -15.40 14.82 -10.17
C ASP A 11 -15.42 15.43 -8.76
N LYS A 12 -16.28 14.95 -7.85
CA LYS A 12 -16.22 15.38 -6.44
C LYS A 12 -14.84 15.08 -5.83
N PHE A 13 -14.21 13.98 -6.24
CA PHE A 13 -12.88 13.55 -5.79
C PHE A 13 -11.75 14.16 -6.62
N ASN A 14 -12.05 15.01 -7.60
CA ASN A 14 -11.04 15.68 -8.41
C ASN A 14 -10.48 16.89 -7.67
N VAL A 15 -9.21 16.82 -7.28
CA VAL A 15 -8.52 17.89 -6.54
C VAL A 15 -8.40 19.18 -7.36
N LEU A 16 -8.49 19.07 -8.69
CA LEU A 16 -8.43 20.21 -9.61
C LEU A 16 -9.81 20.88 -9.81
N SER A 17 -10.87 20.31 -9.24
CA SER A 17 -12.22 20.84 -9.33
C SER A 17 -12.53 21.76 -8.15
N PRO A 18 -13.20 22.91 -8.35
CA PRO A 18 -13.69 23.75 -7.25
C PRO A 18 -14.68 23.00 -6.32
N ASN A 19 -15.24 21.88 -6.77
CA ASN A 19 -16.11 21.00 -5.99
C ASN A 19 -15.35 20.16 -4.94
N HIS A 20 -14.03 20.09 -4.99
CA HIS A 20 -13.18 19.31 -4.06
C HIS A 20 -13.40 19.70 -2.59
N SER A 21 -13.74 20.97 -2.33
CA SER A 21 -14.01 21.50 -0.99
C SER A 21 -15.20 20.85 -0.28
N LYS A 22 -16.11 20.17 -1.00
CA LYS A 22 -17.34 19.56 -0.44
C LYS A 22 -17.16 18.13 0.07
N ILE A 23 -16.01 17.49 -0.16
CA ILE A 23 -15.71 16.13 0.34
C ILE A 23 -15.20 16.15 1.78
N TYR A 24 -14.65 17.28 2.24
CA TYR A 24 -14.04 17.37 3.56
C TYR A 24 -15.03 17.19 4.71
N ASP A 25 -16.31 17.51 4.48
CA ASP A 25 -17.42 17.04 5.29
C ASP A 25 -17.97 15.75 4.68
N GLU A 26 -17.59 14.62 5.28
CA GLU A 26 -18.15 13.30 4.97
C GLU A 26 -19.68 13.38 4.93
N TYR A 27 -20.24 13.23 3.72
CA TYR A 27 -21.66 13.30 3.33
C TYR A 27 -22.28 14.71 3.27
N THR A 28 -21.97 15.46 2.21
CA THR A 28 -22.99 16.33 1.63
C THR A 28 -24.06 15.46 0.97
N HIS A 29 -25.16 15.19 1.69
CA HIS A 29 -26.44 14.80 1.10
C HIS A 29 -26.93 15.94 0.20
N GLU A 30 -26.39 16.06 -1.00
CA GLU A 30 -27.00 16.92 -2.03
C GLU A 30 -28.27 16.24 -2.52
N LYS A 31 -29.40 16.70 -1.97
CA LYS A 31 -30.76 16.24 -2.29
C LYS A 31 -31.23 16.59 -3.72
N ASP A 32 -30.38 17.20 -4.55
CA ASP A 32 -30.80 17.87 -5.78
C ASP A 32 -30.35 17.17 -7.08
N LEU A 33 -29.78 15.97 -7.01
CA LEU A 33 -29.50 15.16 -8.19
C LEU A 33 -30.42 13.92 -8.18
N GLU A 34 -31.24 13.75 -9.23
CA GLU A 34 -32.14 12.59 -9.42
C GLU A 34 -31.41 11.23 -9.35
N HIS A 35 -30.07 11.23 -9.45
CA HIS A 35 -29.20 10.08 -9.25
C HIS A 35 -28.17 10.37 -8.14
N SER A 36 -28.54 10.16 -6.88
CA SER A 36 -27.59 10.19 -5.77
C SER A 36 -26.80 8.88 -5.71
N PHE A 37 -25.52 8.90 -6.11
CA PHE A 37 -24.63 7.76 -5.92
C PHE A 37 -24.18 7.70 -4.46
N GLU A 38 -24.55 6.62 -3.76
CA GLU A 38 -24.07 6.33 -2.41
C GLU A 38 -22.98 5.24 -2.47
N PHE A 39 -21.75 5.65 -2.18
CA PHE A 39 -20.61 4.73 -2.19
C PHE A 39 -20.37 4.15 -0.81
N THR A 40 -20.89 2.96 -0.61
CA THR A 40 -20.60 2.09 0.54
C THR A 40 -19.71 0.92 0.08
N ILE A 41 -18.56 0.75 0.74
CA ILE A 41 -17.77 -0.49 0.69
C ILE A 41 -18.00 -1.21 2.01
N SER A 42 -18.43 -2.47 1.94
CA SER A 42 -18.44 -3.35 3.11
C SER A 42 -17.01 -3.71 3.49
N THR A 43 -16.65 -3.44 4.75
CA THR A 43 -15.32 -3.71 5.29
C THR A 43 -15.43 -4.72 6.43
N LYS A 44 -14.42 -5.55 6.63
CA LYS A 44 -14.34 -6.48 7.77
C LYS A 44 -14.39 -5.70 9.10
N VAL A 45 -13.83 -4.49 9.13
CA VAL A 45 -13.90 -3.60 10.30
C VAL A 45 -15.35 -3.23 10.63
N GLU A 46 -16.16 -2.93 9.61
CA GLU A 46 -17.58 -2.60 9.81
C GLU A 46 -18.34 -3.80 10.39
N GLU A 47 -18.17 -4.98 9.80
CA GLU A 47 -18.79 -6.21 10.29
C GLU A 47 -18.29 -6.57 11.70
N HIS A 48 -17.00 -6.41 11.96
CA HIS A 48 -16.40 -6.66 13.26
C HIS A 48 -16.97 -5.74 14.34
N LEU A 49 -17.09 -4.44 14.08
CA LEU A 49 -17.70 -3.48 15.01
C LEU A 49 -19.18 -3.81 15.27
N LYS A 50 -19.95 -4.13 14.22
CA LYS A 50 -21.35 -4.59 14.39
C LYS A 50 -21.40 -5.83 15.27
N ASN A 51 -20.50 -6.79 15.06
CA ASN A 51 -20.41 -8.02 15.85
C ASN A 51 -20.00 -7.77 17.30
N ILE A 52 -19.08 -6.83 17.57
CA ILE A 52 -18.71 -6.43 18.94
C ILE A 52 -19.96 -5.97 19.68
N PHE A 53 -20.64 -4.94 19.19
CA PHE A 53 -21.80 -4.38 19.89
C PHE A 53 -23.00 -5.35 19.91
N SER A 54 -23.16 -6.20 18.90
CA SER A 54 -24.28 -7.17 18.83
C SER A 54 -24.06 -8.43 19.65
N SER A 55 -22.82 -8.95 19.79
CA SER A 55 -22.56 -10.27 20.39
C SER A 55 -21.87 -10.17 21.75
N ASN A 56 -20.77 -9.42 21.83
CA ASN A 56 -19.96 -9.28 23.03
C ASN A 56 -19.66 -7.79 23.28
N PRO A 57 -20.65 -7.02 23.77
CA PRO A 57 -20.54 -5.56 23.79
C PRO A 57 -19.45 -5.10 24.76
N HIS A 58 -18.53 -4.30 24.25
CA HIS A 58 -17.44 -3.68 25.01
C HIS A 58 -17.00 -2.40 24.32
N SER A 59 -16.17 -1.58 24.98
CA SER A 59 -15.71 -0.32 24.41
C SER A 59 -14.68 -0.52 23.29
N VAL A 60 -14.75 0.32 22.27
CA VAL A 60 -13.85 0.31 21.11
C VAL A 60 -13.28 1.70 20.85
N ILE A 61 -11.97 1.76 20.60
CA ILE A 61 -11.27 2.95 20.09
C ILE A 61 -10.84 2.67 18.65
N LEU A 62 -11.25 3.52 17.71
CA LEU A 62 -10.77 3.53 16.34
C LEU A 62 -9.64 4.55 16.20
N THR A 63 -8.43 4.08 15.89
CA THR A 63 -7.28 4.95 15.61
C THR A 63 -6.97 5.00 14.11
N GLY A 64 -6.27 6.04 13.68
CA GLY A 64 -5.88 6.24 12.28
C GLY A 64 -5.66 7.70 11.92
N ASN A 65 -5.18 7.94 10.71
CA ASN A 65 -4.93 9.27 10.18
C ASN A 65 -6.23 9.96 9.72
N ALA A 66 -6.14 11.26 9.43
CA ALA A 66 -7.23 11.99 8.81
C ALA A 66 -7.47 11.43 7.40
N GLY A 67 -8.72 11.06 7.08
CA GLY A 67 -9.07 10.47 5.77
C GLY A 67 -9.18 8.95 5.74
N ASP A 68 -8.87 8.22 6.83
CA ASP A 68 -9.04 6.76 6.91
C ASP A 68 -10.50 6.31 7.14
N GLY A 69 -11.43 7.24 7.35
CA GLY A 69 -12.85 6.95 7.52
C GLY A 69 -13.28 6.55 8.94
N LYS A 70 -12.56 6.98 9.98
CA LYS A 70 -12.93 6.78 11.39
C LYS A 70 -14.32 7.36 11.71
N THR A 71 -14.58 8.60 11.28
CA THR A 71 -15.85 9.29 11.49
C THR A 71 -16.98 8.65 10.68
N ARG A 72 -16.71 8.23 9.44
CA ARG A 72 -17.62 7.38 8.64
C ARG A 72 -18.01 6.11 9.39
N MET A 73 -17.06 5.41 9.98
CA MET A 73 -17.32 4.18 10.72
C MET A 73 -18.21 4.43 11.95
N CYS A 74 -17.97 5.53 12.67
CA CYS A 74 -18.82 5.96 13.78
C CYS A 74 -20.27 6.22 13.34
N ARG A 75 -20.47 6.89 12.20
CA ARG A 75 -21.80 7.12 11.61
C ARG A 75 -22.48 5.81 11.19
N LEU A 76 -21.74 4.88 10.57
CA LEU A 76 -22.27 3.59 10.16
C LEU A 76 -22.78 2.77 11.36
N ILE A 77 -22.03 2.74 12.46
CA ILE A 77 -22.45 2.07 13.68
C ILE A 77 -23.64 2.78 14.33
N HIS A 78 -23.64 4.11 14.35
CA HIS A 78 -24.81 4.87 14.80
C HIS A 78 -26.07 4.46 14.03
N ASP A 79 -26.03 4.56 12.70
CA ASP A 79 -27.19 4.32 11.83
C ASP A 79 -27.63 2.86 11.81
N TYR A 80 -26.77 1.93 12.20
CA TYR A 80 -27.12 0.51 12.34
C TYR A 80 -27.90 0.22 13.63
N PHE A 81 -27.57 0.89 14.74
CA PHE A 81 -28.20 0.66 16.05
C PHE A 81 -29.28 1.70 16.41
N SER A 82 -29.42 2.76 15.62
CA SER A 82 -30.41 3.82 15.79
C SER A 82 -31.51 3.74 14.73
N ASP A 83 -32.76 3.96 15.12
CA ASP A 83 -33.90 4.09 14.18
C ASP A 83 -33.82 5.37 13.33
N GLN A 84 -33.00 6.34 13.74
CA GLN A 84 -32.81 7.62 13.04
C GLN A 84 -31.37 7.75 12.54
N LYS A 85 -31.22 8.07 11.25
CA LYS A 85 -29.90 8.36 10.67
C LYS A 85 -29.29 9.65 11.25
N LEU A 86 -27.98 9.62 11.53
CA LEU A 86 -27.25 10.79 12.02
C LEU A 86 -27.04 11.81 10.88
N LYS A 87 -27.86 12.87 10.87
CA LYS A 87 -27.70 13.96 9.91
C LYS A 87 -26.43 14.75 10.19
N ASN A 88 -26.38 15.42 11.33
CA ASN A 88 -25.24 16.25 11.76
C ASN A 88 -24.74 15.80 13.12
N TRP A 89 -23.43 15.94 13.35
CA TRP A 89 -22.87 15.78 14.68
C TRP A 89 -23.33 16.93 15.60
N PRO A 90 -23.65 16.66 16.88
CA PRO A 90 -23.88 17.72 17.84
C PRO A 90 -22.59 18.53 18.10
N GLU A 91 -22.71 19.76 18.60
CA GLU A 91 -21.56 20.62 18.90
C GLU A 91 -20.57 19.98 19.90
N GLU A 92 -21.08 19.16 20.81
CA GLU A 92 -20.27 18.41 21.77
C GLU A 92 -19.47 17.27 21.13
N GLY A 93 -19.82 16.87 19.89
CA GLY A 93 -19.18 15.78 19.15
C GLY A 93 -19.44 14.38 19.70
N ILE A 94 -20.44 14.23 20.58
CA ILE A 94 -20.79 12.95 21.23
C ILE A 94 -22.26 12.65 20.97
N VAL A 95 -22.57 11.42 20.56
CA VAL A 95 -23.94 10.92 20.40
C VAL A 95 -24.11 9.65 21.21
N ALA A 96 -25.22 9.53 21.93
CA ALA A 96 -25.58 8.33 22.67
C ALA A 96 -26.68 7.57 21.92
N VAL A 97 -26.44 6.30 21.61
CA VAL A 97 -27.39 5.41 20.93
C VAL A 97 -27.84 4.33 21.92
N PRO A 98 -29.05 4.45 22.50
CA PRO A 98 -29.63 3.36 23.28
C PRO A 98 -30.01 2.20 22.36
N TYR A 99 -29.71 0.97 22.78
CA TYR A 99 -30.01 -0.26 22.03
C TYR A 99 -30.24 -1.44 22.99
N GLU A 100 -30.57 -2.63 22.47
CA GLU A 100 -30.98 -3.80 23.26
C GLU A 100 -30.03 -4.14 24.43
N LYS A 101 -28.71 -4.00 24.25
CA LYS A 101 -27.72 -4.40 25.26
C LYS A 101 -27.20 -3.24 26.12
N GLY A 102 -27.72 -2.02 25.95
CA GLY A 102 -27.30 -0.85 26.74
C GLY A 102 -27.27 0.45 25.93
N THR A 103 -26.20 1.23 26.09
CA THR A 103 -26.02 2.49 25.36
C THR A 103 -24.62 2.58 24.79
N ILE A 104 -24.52 2.90 23.49
CA ILE A 104 -23.27 3.17 22.80
C ILE A 104 -23.04 4.69 22.79
N LYS A 105 -22.01 5.15 23.49
CA LYS A 105 -21.50 6.53 23.42
C LYS A 105 -20.50 6.63 22.28
N ILE A 106 -20.94 7.23 21.18
CA ILE A 106 -20.15 7.42 19.97
C ILE A 106 -19.53 8.81 20.02
N VAL A 107 -18.21 8.87 20.00
CA VAL A 107 -17.42 10.09 20.09
C VAL A 107 -16.76 10.34 18.73
N LYS A 108 -17.00 11.52 18.16
CA LYS A 108 -16.33 12.02 16.94
C LYS A 108 -14.80 12.08 17.16
N ASP A 109 -14.04 12.31 16.09
CA ASP A 109 -12.58 12.41 16.15
C ASP A 109 -12.13 13.34 17.29
N LEU A 110 -11.42 12.76 18.27
CA LEU A 110 -10.90 13.50 19.44
C LEU A 110 -10.09 14.73 19.04
N SER A 111 -9.51 14.76 17.84
CA SER A 111 -8.73 15.89 17.34
C SER A 111 -9.57 17.16 17.18
N GLU A 112 -10.89 17.05 17.06
CA GLU A 112 -11.82 18.19 16.93
C GLU A 112 -12.39 18.65 18.28
N LEU A 113 -12.09 17.95 19.36
CA LEU A 113 -12.63 18.23 20.70
C LEU A 113 -11.66 19.03 21.56
N LYS A 114 -12.20 19.81 22.50
CA LYS A 114 -11.41 20.52 23.52
C LYS A 114 -10.75 19.53 24.48
N GLU A 115 -9.54 19.83 24.96
CA GLU A 115 -8.78 18.90 25.82
C GLU A 115 -9.52 18.48 27.09
N GLU A 116 -10.29 19.38 27.71
CA GLU A 116 -11.10 19.08 28.89
C GLU A 116 -12.19 18.03 28.60
N ILE A 117 -12.82 18.11 27.42
CA ILE A 117 -13.84 17.15 26.98
C ILE A 117 -13.19 15.78 26.77
N ILE A 118 -12.04 15.74 26.09
CA ILE A 118 -11.28 14.50 25.85
C ILE A 118 -10.91 13.83 27.18
N TYR A 119 -10.38 14.61 28.14
CA TYR A 119 -10.04 14.11 29.46
C TYR A 119 -11.25 13.47 30.15
N ASN A 120 -12.39 14.17 30.17
CA ASN A 120 -13.61 13.67 30.80
C ASN A 120 -14.12 12.39 30.13
N ILE A 121 -14.08 12.31 28.80
CA ILE A 121 -14.46 11.11 28.04
C ILE A 121 -13.55 9.93 28.38
N LEU A 122 -12.23 10.13 28.44
CA LEU A 122 -11.28 9.07 28.76
C LEU A 122 -11.39 8.60 30.22
N MET A 123 -11.70 9.51 31.14
CA MET A 123 -12.03 9.17 32.54
C MET A 123 -13.31 8.34 32.62
N GLU A 124 -14.34 8.70 31.86
CA GLU A 124 -15.58 7.93 31.79
C GLU A 124 -15.34 6.53 31.17
N LEU A 125 -14.61 6.47 30.06
CA LEU A 125 -14.19 5.22 29.44
C LEU A 125 -13.48 4.31 30.45
N GLN A 126 -12.49 4.86 31.18
CA GLN A 126 -11.77 4.11 32.20
C GLN A 126 -12.72 3.57 33.28
N LYS A 127 -13.65 4.39 33.78
CA LYS A 127 -14.64 3.97 34.77
C LYS A 127 -15.40 2.71 34.30
N TYR A 128 -15.96 2.72 33.09
CA TYR A 128 -16.75 1.57 32.61
C TYR A 128 -15.91 0.37 32.22
N VAL A 129 -14.73 0.57 31.62
CA VAL A 129 -13.81 -0.52 31.26
C VAL A 129 -13.34 -1.25 32.54
N LEU A 130 -12.93 -0.51 33.57
CA LEU A 130 -12.52 -1.10 34.85
C LEU A 130 -13.70 -1.71 35.62
N GLY A 131 -14.88 -1.09 35.53
CA GLY A 131 -16.13 -1.61 36.07
C GLY A 131 -16.75 -2.78 35.29
N GLY A 132 -16.09 -3.27 34.22
CA GLY A 132 -16.57 -4.40 33.43
C GLY A 132 -17.90 -4.15 32.71
N HIS A 133 -18.19 -2.89 32.37
CA HIS A 133 -19.42 -2.46 31.70
C HIS A 133 -20.74 -2.88 32.40
N GLN A 134 -20.73 -3.05 33.74
CA GLN A 134 -21.92 -3.44 34.50
C GLN A 134 -23.11 -2.47 34.33
N GLU A 135 -22.83 -1.19 34.06
CA GLU A 135 -23.85 -0.15 33.83
C GLU A 135 -24.41 -0.18 32.38
N GLY A 136 -23.96 -1.09 31.51
CA GLY A 136 -24.43 -1.20 30.13
C GLY A 136 -24.01 -0.04 29.22
N ILE A 137 -22.93 0.67 29.57
CA ILE A 137 -22.41 1.81 28.79
C ILE A 137 -21.12 1.39 28.08
N PHE A 138 -21.11 1.56 26.76
CA PHE A 138 -20.01 1.21 25.87
C PHE A 138 -19.59 2.42 25.06
N PHE A 139 -18.33 2.51 24.69
CA PHE A 139 -17.80 3.62 23.90
C PHE A 139 -17.41 3.18 22.50
N LEU A 140 -17.62 4.05 21.51
CA LEU A 140 -16.98 4.00 20.20
C LEU A 140 -16.29 5.34 19.97
N ILE A 141 -14.96 5.37 20.06
CA ILE A 141 -14.20 6.64 20.00
C ILE A 141 -13.36 6.67 18.74
N ALA A 142 -13.58 7.64 17.86
CA ALA A 142 -12.63 7.95 16.79
C ALA A 142 -11.50 8.83 17.36
N ALA A 143 -10.25 8.46 17.11
CA ALA A 143 -9.10 9.22 17.61
C ALA A 143 -7.93 9.25 16.62
N ASN A 144 -7.21 10.36 16.58
CA ASN A 144 -5.83 10.35 16.11
C ASN A 144 -4.93 9.76 17.22
N GLU A 145 -4.06 8.81 16.86
CA GLU A 145 -3.17 8.12 17.79
C GLU A 145 -2.31 9.08 18.61
N GLY A 146 -1.66 10.07 17.96
CA GLY A 146 -0.82 11.05 18.64
C GLY A 146 -1.59 11.91 19.64
N LYS A 147 -2.82 12.34 19.31
CA LYS A 147 -3.67 13.14 20.22
C LYS A 147 -4.14 12.29 21.42
N LEU A 148 -4.50 11.03 21.17
CA LEU A 148 -4.87 10.06 22.21
C LEU A 148 -3.71 9.83 23.18
N THR A 149 -2.55 9.42 22.67
CA THR A 149 -1.35 9.13 23.47
C THR A 149 -0.85 10.35 24.24
N LYS A 150 -0.92 11.55 23.64
CA LYS A 150 -0.57 12.81 24.32
C LYS A 150 -1.47 13.06 25.53
N THR A 151 -2.77 12.80 25.41
CA THR A 151 -3.73 13.05 26.49
C THR A 151 -3.56 12.02 27.61
N LEU A 152 -3.42 10.73 27.25
CA LEU A 152 -3.14 9.66 28.19
C LEU A 152 -1.83 9.87 28.98
N SER A 153 -0.81 10.45 28.34
CA SER A 153 0.48 10.72 29.01
C SER A 153 0.44 11.95 29.91
N LYS A 154 -0.47 12.89 29.66
CA LYS A 154 -0.56 14.17 30.39
C LYS A 154 -1.17 14.01 31.78
N TYR A 155 -2.14 13.12 31.94
CA TYR A 155 -2.91 12.95 33.18
C TYR A 155 -2.60 11.61 33.84
N LYS A 156 -2.14 11.63 35.09
CA LYS A 156 -1.76 10.41 35.83
C LYS A 156 -2.97 9.54 36.17
N GLU A 157 -4.14 10.15 36.30
CA GLU A 157 -5.41 9.49 36.61
C GLU A 157 -5.86 8.53 35.50
N LEU A 158 -5.35 8.70 34.27
CA LEU A 158 -5.62 7.84 33.12
C LEU A 158 -4.61 6.69 32.98
N GLU A 159 -3.72 6.48 33.94
CA GLU A 159 -2.69 5.46 33.85
C GLU A 159 -3.24 4.04 33.65
N PRO A 160 -4.32 3.59 34.34
CA PRO A 160 -4.89 2.26 34.13
C PRO A 160 -5.39 2.02 32.71
N ILE A 161 -6.08 3.00 32.09
CA ILE A 161 -6.55 2.86 30.71
C ILE A 161 -5.40 3.05 29.70
N ARG A 162 -4.41 3.88 30.03
CA ARG A 162 -3.22 4.10 29.22
C ARG A 162 -2.42 2.80 29.05
N GLU A 163 -2.17 2.04 30.11
CA GLU A 163 -1.44 0.77 30.01
C GLU A 163 -2.14 -0.21 29.04
N LYS A 164 -3.47 -0.32 29.13
CA LYS A 164 -4.27 -1.16 28.22
C LYS A 164 -4.15 -0.70 26.77
N ILE A 165 -4.23 0.61 26.52
CA ILE A 165 -4.14 1.17 25.16
C ILE A 165 -2.72 1.02 24.59
N ILE A 166 -1.68 1.30 25.39
CA ILE A 166 -0.28 1.17 24.96
C ILE A 166 0.06 -0.29 24.64
N ALA A 167 -0.32 -1.24 25.49
CA ALA A 167 -0.12 -2.66 25.23
C ALA A 167 -0.74 -3.07 23.89
N ARG A 168 -1.87 -2.46 23.50
CA ARG A 168 -2.51 -2.73 22.21
C ARG A 168 -1.80 -2.09 21.00
N PHE A 169 -1.08 -0.99 21.18
CA PHE A 169 -0.21 -0.45 20.12
C PHE A 169 1.03 -1.31 19.89
N GLU A 170 1.50 -2.04 20.91
CA GLU A 170 2.62 -2.97 20.76
C GLU A 170 2.25 -4.22 19.95
N HIS A 171 1.07 -4.80 20.21
CA HIS A 171 0.61 -6.00 19.49
C HIS A 171 -0.91 -6.09 19.43
N TYR A 172 -1.43 -6.56 18.29
CA TYR A 172 -2.86 -6.53 18.04
C TYR A 172 -3.70 -7.53 18.82
N ASP A 173 -3.08 -8.62 19.26
CA ASP A 173 -3.70 -9.66 20.09
C ASP A 173 -3.95 -9.21 21.53
N ASN A 174 -3.46 -8.02 21.93
CA ASN A 174 -3.64 -7.49 23.29
C ASN A 174 -5.03 -6.84 23.51
N ASN A 175 -5.96 -6.96 22.55
CA ASN A 175 -7.37 -6.62 22.80
C ASN A 175 -7.97 -7.57 23.84
N ASP A 176 -8.78 -7.05 24.75
CA ASP A 176 -9.50 -7.85 25.74
C ASP A 176 -11.02 -7.72 25.58
N THR A 177 -11.78 -8.47 26.38
CA THR A 177 -13.25 -8.48 26.30
C THR A 177 -13.92 -7.22 26.83
N ARG A 178 -13.17 -6.19 27.23
CA ARG A 178 -13.65 -4.92 27.80
C ARG A 178 -13.20 -3.72 26.96
N LEU A 179 -12.03 -3.80 26.33
CA LEU A 179 -11.53 -2.75 25.46
C LEU A 179 -10.84 -3.33 24.24
N SER A 180 -11.29 -2.88 23.08
CA SER A 180 -10.58 -3.08 21.81
C SER A 180 -10.05 -1.75 21.27
N VAL A 181 -8.81 -1.73 20.78
CA VAL A 181 -8.29 -0.63 19.94
C VAL A 181 -8.07 -1.20 18.54
N LEU A 182 -8.72 -0.60 17.54
CA LEU A 182 -8.59 -0.98 16.14
C LEU A 182 -7.89 0.15 15.38
N ASN A 183 -6.71 -0.15 14.86
CA ASN A 183 -5.94 0.82 14.07
C ASN A 183 -6.26 0.67 12.59
N LEU A 184 -6.88 1.69 11.99
CA LEU A 184 -7.19 1.68 10.55
C LEU A 184 -5.94 1.79 9.66
N LEU A 185 -4.78 2.15 10.24
CA LEU A 185 -3.50 2.11 9.53
C LEU A 185 -3.03 0.68 9.22
N ASP A 186 -3.57 -0.32 9.91
CA ASP A 186 -3.23 -1.73 9.66
C ASP A 186 -4.01 -2.31 8.46
N VAL A 187 -4.97 -1.54 7.93
CA VAL A 187 -5.78 -1.96 6.78
C VAL A 187 -4.97 -1.85 5.51
N THR A 188 -4.91 -2.95 4.75
CA THR A 188 -4.18 -2.98 3.48
C THR A 188 -4.95 -2.27 2.39
N SER A 189 -4.29 -1.31 1.76
CA SER A 189 -4.88 -0.43 0.73
C SER A 189 -5.29 -1.20 -0.52
N SER A 190 -4.56 -2.26 -0.87
CA SER A 190 -4.86 -3.16 -2.00
C SER A 190 -6.26 -3.78 -1.92
N VAL A 191 -6.71 -4.17 -0.73
CA VAL A 191 -8.04 -4.78 -0.53
C VAL A 191 -9.16 -3.76 -0.79
N TYR A 192 -8.94 -2.49 -0.44
CA TYR A 192 -9.92 -1.45 -0.74
C TYR A 192 -9.96 -1.08 -2.21
N VAL A 193 -8.81 -0.94 -2.87
CA VAL A 193 -8.76 -0.60 -4.30
C VAL A 193 -9.49 -1.63 -5.14
N ASP A 194 -9.35 -2.92 -4.83
CA ASP A 194 -10.06 -3.98 -5.54
C ASP A 194 -11.59 -3.80 -5.47
N LYS A 195 -12.12 -3.53 -4.27
CA LYS A 195 -13.54 -3.27 -4.02
C LYS A 195 -14.03 -1.96 -4.66
N VAL A 196 -13.20 -0.91 -4.66
CA VAL A 196 -13.51 0.38 -5.32
C VAL A 196 -13.64 0.18 -6.81
N LEU A 197 -12.63 -0.45 -7.44
CA LEU A 197 -12.60 -0.66 -8.89
C LEU A 197 -13.77 -1.53 -9.33
N GLU A 198 -14.10 -2.59 -8.59
CA GLU A 198 -15.28 -3.40 -8.87
C GLU A 198 -16.56 -2.56 -8.88
N LYS A 199 -16.78 -1.79 -7.82
CA LYS A 199 -18.00 -0.98 -7.69
C LYS A 199 -18.06 0.19 -8.67
N TRP A 200 -16.93 0.83 -8.98
CA TRP A 200 -16.88 1.98 -9.88
C TRP A 200 -16.89 1.59 -11.36
N ASN A 201 -16.36 0.41 -11.70
CA ASN A 201 -16.44 -0.15 -13.05
C ASN A 201 -17.67 -1.03 -13.27
N ASP A 202 -18.63 -1.07 -12.34
CA ASP A 202 -19.94 -1.69 -12.58
C ASP A 202 -20.59 -1.06 -13.82
N SER A 203 -21.02 -1.90 -14.77
CA SER A 203 -21.61 -1.48 -16.04
C SER A 203 -22.79 -0.52 -15.87
N ASP A 204 -23.56 -0.64 -14.77
CA ASP A 204 -24.72 0.20 -14.50
C ASP A 204 -24.35 1.68 -14.37
N ASN A 205 -23.15 1.97 -13.85
CA ASN A 205 -22.63 3.33 -13.74
C ASN A 205 -22.27 3.96 -15.09
N TRP A 206 -22.13 3.16 -16.15
CA TRP A 206 -21.61 3.57 -17.45
C TRP A 206 -22.63 3.48 -18.60
N ILE A 207 -23.86 3.05 -18.32
CA ILE A 207 -24.96 2.92 -19.31
C ILE A 207 -25.17 4.21 -20.13
N PHE A 208 -24.99 5.39 -19.52
CA PHE A 208 -25.12 6.67 -20.23
C PHE A 208 -24.04 6.90 -21.29
N CYS A 209 -22.86 6.30 -21.13
CA CYS A 209 -21.77 6.40 -22.10
C CYS A 209 -22.04 5.55 -23.35
N ASP A 210 -22.85 4.47 -23.24
CA ASP A 210 -23.17 3.61 -24.39
C ASP A 210 -23.90 4.32 -25.52
N LYS A 211 -24.69 5.33 -25.18
CA LYS A 211 -25.46 6.14 -26.15
C LYS A 211 -24.75 7.45 -26.52
N CYS A 212 -23.52 7.67 -26.04
CA CYS A 212 -22.79 8.91 -26.26
C CYS A 212 -22.08 8.90 -27.62
N GLU A 213 -22.34 9.91 -28.45
CA GLU A 213 -21.70 10.06 -29.78
C GLU A 213 -20.17 10.20 -29.72
N LYS A 214 -19.63 10.62 -28.57
CA LYS A 214 -18.18 10.78 -28.36
C LYS A 214 -17.50 9.52 -27.82
N LYS A 215 -18.23 8.41 -27.62
CA LYS A 215 -17.75 7.16 -26.98
C LYS A 215 -16.39 6.69 -27.54
N GLU A 216 -16.26 6.57 -28.85
CA GLU A 216 -15.03 6.09 -29.52
C GLU A 216 -13.80 7.00 -29.30
N ASN A 217 -14.01 8.27 -28.97
CA ASN A 217 -12.96 9.26 -28.72
C ASN A 217 -12.91 9.72 -27.26
N CYS A 218 -13.60 9.01 -26.35
CA CYS A 218 -13.73 9.40 -24.96
C CYS A 218 -12.70 8.67 -24.09
N VAL A 219 -11.64 9.38 -23.67
CA VAL A 219 -10.60 8.81 -22.80
C VAL A 219 -11.15 8.31 -21.46
N ILE A 220 -12.16 8.98 -20.90
CA ILE A 220 -12.80 8.56 -19.63
C ILE A 220 -13.43 7.17 -19.79
N TYR A 221 -14.17 6.97 -20.89
CA TYR A 221 -14.82 5.69 -21.16
C TYR A 221 -13.81 4.61 -21.55
N PHE A 222 -12.77 4.97 -22.32
CA PHE A 222 -11.64 4.07 -22.61
C PHE A 222 -10.97 3.56 -21.32
N ASN A 223 -10.67 4.46 -20.39
CA ASN A 223 -10.05 4.12 -19.11
C ASN A 223 -10.95 3.18 -18.29
N HIS A 224 -12.25 3.47 -18.21
CA HIS A 224 -13.21 2.57 -17.60
C HIS A 224 -13.16 1.17 -18.25
N GLN A 225 -13.28 1.07 -19.56
CA GLN A 225 -13.28 -0.22 -20.26
C GLN A 225 -12.00 -1.02 -20.01
N ARG A 226 -10.83 -0.37 -20.06
CA ARG A 226 -9.55 -1.06 -19.81
C ARG A 226 -9.39 -1.45 -18.35
N THR A 227 -9.71 -0.57 -17.40
CA THR A 227 -9.60 -0.87 -15.96
C THR A 227 -10.67 -1.84 -15.44
N ALA A 228 -11.73 -2.07 -16.20
CA ALA A 228 -12.71 -3.13 -15.94
C ALA A 228 -12.19 -4.53 -16.34
N LEU A 229 -11.15 -4.63 -17.16
CA LEU A 229 -10.56 -5.92 -17.53
C LEU A 229 -9.90 -6.57 -16.30
N PRO A 230 -10.13 -7.87 -16.04
CA PRO A 230 -9.62 -8.53 -14.82
C PRO A 230 -8.10 -8.45 -14.65
N ASN A 231 -7.32 -8.63 -15.71
CA ASN A 231 -5.86 -8.55 -15.68
C ASN A 231 -5.37 -7.13 -15.34
N VAL A 232 -5.97 -6.10 -15.95
CA VAL A 232 -5.61 -4.70 -15.71
C VAL A 232 -6.00 -4.29 -14.29
N LYS A 233 -7.21 -4.65 -13.84
CA LYS A 233 -7.66 -4.45 -12.46
C LYS A 233 -6.67 -5.06 -11.48
N GLN A 234 -6.26 -6.31 -11.72
CA GLN A 234 -5.30 -7.00 -10.86
C GLN A 234 -3.95 -6.27 -10.83
N LYS A 235 -3.43 -5.80 -11.96
CA LYS A 235 -2.17 -5.02 -11.99
C LYS A 235 -2.28 -3.69 -11.23
N ILE A 236 -3.45 -3.05 -11.22
CA ILE A 236 -3.70 -1.86 -10.39
C ILE A 236 -3.69 -2.23 -8.90
N VAL A 237 -4.34 -3.33 -8.52
CA VAL A 237 -4.32 -3.85 -7.15
C VAL A 237 -2.90 -4.22 -6.72
N ASP A 238 -2.12 -4.84 -7.61
CA ASP A 238 -0.73 -5.23 -7.37
C ASP A 238 0.18 -4.01 -7.10
N GLN A 239 -0.06 -2.87 -7.75
CA GLN A 239 0.67 -1.63 -7.46
C GLN A 239 0.41 -1.13 -6.02
N TYR A 240 -0.84 -1.16 -5.57
CA TYR A 240 -1.16 -0.87 -4.16
C TYR A 240 -0.60 -1.93 -3.22
N ARG A 241 -0.55 -3.18 -3.67
CA ARG A 241 0.05 -4.28 -2.91
C ARG A 241 1.55 -4.08 -2.70
N LEU A 242 2.26 -3.51 -3.68
CA LEU A 242 3.65 -3.08 -3.50
C LEU A 242 3.78 -2.02 -2.40
N LEU A 243 2.84 -1.08 -2.29
CA LEU A 243 2.85 -0.10 -1.18
C LEU A 243 2.65 -0.78 0.17
N ASP A 244 1.74 -1.75 0.25
CA ASP A 244 1.57 -2.54 1.48
C ASP A 244 2.86 -3.28 1.85
N TYR A 245 3.59 -3.84 0.87
CA TYR A 245 4.91 -4.47 1.08
C TYR A 245 6.02 -3.50 1.48
N LEU A 246 5.89 -2.22 1.10
CA LEU A 246 6.79 -1.13 1.51
C LEU A 246 6.34 -0.46 2.82
N GLU A 247 5.24 -0.94 3.42
CA GLU A 247 4.60 -0.34 4.60
C GLU A 247 4.29 1.16 4.40
N THR A 248 3.97 1.55 3.16
CA THR A 248 3.58 2.92 2.82
C THR A 248 2.06 3.05 2.91
N HIS A 249 1.58 3.72 3.96
CA HIS A 249 0.15 3.93 4.18
C HIS A 249 -0.43 4.97 3.22
N ILE A 250 -1.49 4.61 2.51
CA ILE A 250 -2.34 5.52 1.73
C ILE A 250 -3.71 5.55 2.37
N THR A 251 -4.19 6.73 2.73
CA THR A 251 -5.51 6.88 3.35
C THR A 251 -6.62 6.54 2.34
N LEU A 252 -7.79 6.13 2.85
CA LEU A 252 -8.96 5.85 2.00
C LEU A 252 -9.29 7.06 1.10
N ARG A 253 -9.21 8.27 1.63
CA ARG A 253 -9.41 9.52 0.88
C ARG A 253 -8.43 9.66 -0.28
N GLU A 254 -7.13 9.55 -0.02
CA GLU A 254 -6.09 9.66 -1.05
C GLU A 254 -6.25 8.61 -2.13
N MET A 255 -6.63 7.39 -1.75
CA MET A 255 -6.92 6.29 -2.67
C MET A 255 -8.12 6.62 -3.57
N LEU A 256 -9.24 7.12 -3.03
CA LEU A 256 -10.43 7.48 -3.83
C LEU A 256 -10.14 8.63 -4.80
N ILE A 257 -9.39 9.65 -4.34
CA ILE A 257 -8.92 10.75 -5.18
C ILE A 257 -8.07 10.19 -6.34
N HIS A 258 -7.11 9.33 -6.02
CA HIS A 258 -6.23 8.74 -7.02
C HIS A 258 -7.00 7.90 -8.04
N MET A 259 -7.91 7.01 -7.60
CA MET A 259 -8.73 6.19 -8.50
C MET A 259 -9.66 7.02 -9.39
N SER A 260 -10.22 8.11 -8.86
CA SER A 260 -11.05 9.02 -9.65
C SER A 260 -10.22 9.65 -10.77
N TYR A 261 -8.99 10.11 -10.46
CA TYR A 261 -8.07 10.65 -11.44
C TYR A 261 -7.59 9.59 -12.46
N VAL A 262 -7.36 8.35 -12.02
CA VAL A 262 -7.00 7.24 -12.94
C VAL A 262 -8.07 7.04 -14.00
N LEU A 263 -9.34 6.99 -13.60
CA LEU A 263 -10.48 6.81 -14.50
C LEU A 263 -10.72 8.03 -15.39
N THR A 264 -10.69 9.24 -14.81
CA THR A 264 -11.19 10.44 -15.49
C THR A 264 -10.10 11.31 -16.13
N GLY A 265 -8.86 11.19 -15.67
CA GLY A 265 -7.76 12.11 -16.00
C GLY A 265 -7.99 13.53 -15.49
N GLY A 266 -8.94 13.73 -14.57
CA GLY A 266 -9.40 15.04 -14.11
C GLY A 266 -10.41 15.72 -15.04
N TYR A 267 -10.93 15.00 -16.04
CA TYR A 267 -11.96 15.52 -16.95
C TYR A 267 -13.37 15.10 -16.57
N VAL A 268 -14.33 15.92 -16.97
CA VAL A 268 -15.76 15.60 -17.00
C VAL A 268 -16.27 15.46 -18.43
N CYS A 269 -17.51 14.97 -18.60
CA CYS A 269 -18.10 14.80 -19.93
C CYS A 269 -18.12 16.10 -20.74
N THR A 270 -18.29 17.26 -20.10
CA THR A 270 -18.29 18.56 -20.77
C THR A 270 -16.97 18.88 -21.44
N ASP A 271 -15.86 18.52 -20.80
CA ASP A 271 -14.55 18.73 -21.39
C ASP A 271 -14.45 17.93 -22.69
N ILE A 272 -14.84 16.66 -22.68
CA ILE A 272 -14.81 15.76 -23.85
C ILE A 272 -15.61 16.34 -25.03
N TRP A 273 -16.79 16.90 -24.77
CA TRP A 273 -17.62 17.51 -25.81
C TRP A 273 -17.03 18.80 -26.38
N GLN A 274 -16.34 19.60 -25.56
CA GLN A 274 -15.75 20.88 -25.94
C GLN A 274 -14.32 20.77 -26.51
N ALA A 275 -13.79 19.55 -26.69
CA ALA A 275 -12.47 19.37 -27.28
C ALA A 275 -12.47 19.64 -28.78
N ASP A 276 -11.67 20.61 -29.20
CA ASP A 276 -11.21 20.74 -30.58
C ASP A 276 -10.07 19.74 -30.88
N TYR A 277 -9.73 19.57 -32.16
CA TYR A 277 -8.73 18.60 -32.62
C TYR A 277 -7.37 18.71 -31.88
N ALA A 278 -6.89 19.93 -31.62
CA ALA A 278 -5.63 20.16 -30.88
C ALA A 278 -5.69 19.69 -29.42
N LYS A 279 -6.85 19.82 -28.76
CA LYS A 279 -7.10 19.29 -27.40
C LYS A 279 -7.34 17.78 -27.40
N GLY A 280 -7.60 17.17 -28.56
CA GLY A 280 -7.76 15.73 -28.71
C GLY A 280 -6.46 14.96 -28.41
N LYS A 281 -5.31 15.46 -28.86
CA LYS A 281 -3.99 14.85 -28.58
C LYS A 281 -3.62 14.91 -27.10
N GLU A 282 -3.86 16.05 -26.45
CA GLU A 282 -3.65 16.21 -25.00
C GLU A 282 -4.51 15.23 -24.18
N LYS A 283 -5.73 14.93 -24.64
CA LYS A 283 -6.62 13.97 -23.99
C LYS A 283 -6.23 12.52 -24.22
N ALA A 284 -5.67 12.18 -25.38
CA ALA A 284 -5.11 10.86 -25.63
C ALA A 284 -3.94 10.53 -24.68
N MET A 285 -3.33 11.54 -24.06
CA MET A 285 -2.31 11.36 -23.02
C MET A 285 -2.88 11.09 -21.62
N LYS A 286 -4.18 11.28 -21.40
CA LYS A 286 -4.86 11.06 -20.10
C LYS A 286 -5.42 9.64 -19.95
N VAL A 287 -4.68 8.66 -20.47
CA VAL A 287 -5.00 7.23 -20.36
C VAL A 287 -4.63 6.69 -18.98
N TYR A 288 -5.37 5.69 -18.50
CA TYR A 288 -5.32 5.23 -17.11
C TYR A 288 -3.90 4.86 -16.64
N TYR A 289 -3.11 4.17 -17.48
CA TYR A 289 -1.75 3.73 -17.13
C TYR A 289 -0.75 4.90 -17.09
N GLN A 290 -1.08 6.07 -17.65
CA GLN A 290 -0.33 7.31 -17.47
C GLN A 290 -0.85 8.11 -16.26
N ASN A 291 -2.17 8.18 -16.12
CA ASN A 291 -2.82 8.87 -15.00
C ASN A 291 -2.43 8.27 -13.65
N PHE A 292 -2.25 6.95 -13.58
CA PHE A 292 -1.84 6.22 -12.37
C PHE A 292 -0.51 6.73 -11.79
N TYR A 293 0.41 7.19 -12.64
CA TYR A 293 1.70 7.74 -12.20
C TYR A 293 1.71 9.28 -12.21
N GLY A 294 0.55 9.91 -12.44
CA GLY A 294 0.42 11.36 -12.49
C GLY A 294 1.14 12.00 -13.68
N VAL A 295 1.38 11.25 -14.76
CA VAL A 295 2.07 11.80 -15.93
C VAL A 295 1.26 12.96 -16.51
N ASN A 296 1.92 14.09 -16.74
CA ASN A 296 1.29 15.35 -17.17
C ASN A 296 0.21 15.88 -16.21
N ALA A 297 0.19 15.45 -14.94
CA ALA A 297 -0.60 16.12 -13.91
C ALA A 297 0.09 17.44 -13.54
N GLY A 298 -0.68 18.52 -13.39
CA GLY A 298 -0.13 19.81 -12.96
C GLY A 298 0.49 19.73 -11.56
N GLU A 299 1.39 20.67 -11.24
CA GLU A 299 2.08 20.69 -9.94
C GLU A 299 1.11 20.73 -8.74
N GLU A 300 -0.04 21.41 -8.90
CA GLU A 300 -1.12 21.47 -7.90
C GLU A 300 -1.78 20.10 -7.62
N ALA A 301 -1.92 19.25 -8.64
CA ALA A 301 -2.41 17.87 -8.44
C ALA A 301 -1.41 17.05 -7.62
N PHE A 302 -0.11 17.23 -7.87
CA PHE A 302 0.96 16.52 -7.19
C PHE A 302 1.18 16.99 -5.75
N SER A 303 0.93 18.27 -5.42
CA SER A 303 1.06 18.76 -4.04
C SER A 303 0.02 18.13 -3.12
N GLU A 304 -1.19 17.92 -3.62
CA GLU A 304 -2.34 17.43 -2.85
C GLU A 304 -2.44 15.89 -2.84
N MET A 305 -2.04 15.20 -3.92
CA MET A 305 -2.09 13.74 -4.02
C MET A 305 -0.77 13.09 -3.57
N ARG A 306 -0.61 12.82 -2.26
CA ARG A 306 0.59 12.14 -1.74
C ARG A 306 0.84 10.78 -2.40
N ALA A 307 -0.22 10.04 -2.71
CA ALA A 307 -0.14 8.76 -3.39
C ALA A 307 0.65 8.84 -4.72
N LEU A 308 0.48 9.91 -5.51
CA LEU A 308 1.19 10.08 -6.77
C LEU A 308 2.71 10.22 -6.59
N LYS A 309 3.16 10.87 -5.51
CA LYS A 309 4.60 10.99 -5.22
C LYS A 309 5.22 9.61 -4.95
N VAL A 310 4.48 8.75 -4.27
CA VAL A 310 4.91 7.38 -3.97
C VAL A 310 4.88 6.52 -5.24
N PHE A 311 3.78 6.53 -6.00
CA PHE A 311 3.70 5.72 -7.22
C PHE A 311 4.72 6.14 -8.28
N LYS A 312 5.08 7.43 -8.35
CA LYS A 312 6.10 7.91 -9.29
C LYS A 312 7.47 7.26 -9.09
N SER A 313 7.85 6.89 -7.86
CA SER A 313 9.10 6.15 -7.63
C SER A 313 9.01 4.68 -8.05
N LEU A 314 7.79 4.17 -8.27
CA LEU A 314 7.49 2.80 -8.73
C LEU A 314 7.11 2.75 -10.21
N ASP A 315 7.25 3.87 -10.94
CA ASP A 315 6.78 4.00 -12.31
C ASP A 315 7.57 3.12 -13.29
N PRO A 316 6.93 2.10 -13.91
CA PRO A 316 7.59 1.18 -14.84
C PRO A 316 8.05 1.86 -16.13
N GLY A 317 7.59 3.08 -16.42
CA GLY A 317 8.11 3.88 -17.51
C GLY A 317 9.56 4.34 -17.32
N LEU A 318 10.03 4.42 -16.07
CA LEU A 318 11.37 4.93 -15.71
C LEU A 318 12.47 3.86 -15.77
N TYR A 319 12.11 2.59 -15.79
CA TYR A 319 13.06 1.47 -15.80
C TYR A 319 13.07 0.81 -17.16
N SER A 320 14.27 0.56 -17.69
CA SER A 320 14.48 -0.11 -18.98
C SER A 320 14.92 -1.55 -18.73
N TYR A 321 14.33 -2.48 -19.49
CA TYR A 321 14.78 -3.86 -19.54
C TYR A 321 14.85 -4.29 -21.00
N SER A 322 16.04 -4.71 -21.45
CA SER A 322 16.36 -4.88 -22.87
C SER A 322 15.38 -5.80 -23.61
N VAL A 323 14.97 -6.91 -23.00
CA VAL A 323 14.02 -7.85 -23.61
C VAL A 323 12.64 -7.23 -23.79
N ILE A 324 12.19 -6.40 -22.84
CA ILE A 324 10.90 -5.70 -22.93
C ILE A 324 10.98 -4.58 -23.96
N ASP A 325 12.08 -3.82 -23.97
CA ASP A 325 12.25 -2.73 -24.93
C ASP A 325 12.36 -3.24 -26.36
N ASP A 326 13.07 -4.35 -26.56
CA ASP A 326 13.13 -5.03 -27.85
C ASP A 326 11.76 -5.56 -28.28
N PHE A 327 10.98 -6.14 -27.36
CA PHE A 327 9.59 -6.53 -27.67
C PHE A 327 8.74 -5.32 -28.09
N ILE A 328 8.82 -4.19 -27.39
CA ILE A 328 8.07 -2.97 -27.75
C ILE A 328 8.47 -2.52 -29.16
N ILE A 329 9.77 -2.49 -29.45
CA ILE A 329 10.31 -1.94 -30.70
C ILE A 329 10.25 -2.91 -31.87
N ASN A 330 10.26 -4.23 -31.68
CA ASN A 330 10.44 -5.22 -32.74
C ASN A 330 9.48 -6.43 -32.67
N GLY A 331 8.55 -6.47 -31.70
CA GLY A 331 7.71 -7.64 -31.45
C GLY A 331 6.77 -8.05 -32.59
N ASP A 332 6.36 -7.10 -33.44
CA ASP A 332 5.55 -7.33 -34.67
C ASP A 332 6.33 -7.91 -35.85
N ILE A 333 7.66 -7.92 -35.80
CA ILE A 333 8.56 -8.48 -36.83
C ILE A 333 9.50 -9.55 -36.25
N HIS A 334 9.15 -10.10 -35.08
CA HIS A 334 9.99 -11.05 -34.35
C HIS A 334 10.17 -12.39 -35.12
N GLY A 335 9.20 -12.77 -35.96
CA GLY A 335 9.20 -14.04 -36.68
C GLY A 335 8.64 -15.22 -35.88
N ASP A 336 8.26 -15.00 -34.61
CA ASP A 336 7.47 -15.95 -33.81
C ASP A 336 6.02 -15.48 -33.79
N THR A 337 5.11 -16.32 -34.29
CA THR A 337 3.69 -15.96 -34.45
C THR A 337 3.00 -15.62 -33.14
N ASP A 338 3.39 -16.24 -32.03
CA ASP A 338 2.79 -15.98 -30.72
C ASP A 338 3.18 -14.57 -30.22
N ILE A 339 4.44 -14.19 -30.44
CA ILE A 339 4.98 -12.87 -30.05
C ILE A 339 4.36 -11.77 -30.90
N GLU A 340 4.23 -11.99 -32.22
CA GLU A 340 3.62 -11.02 -33.14
C GLU A 340 2.13 -10.80 -32.82
N GLU A 341 1.37 -11.87 -32.52
CA GLU A 341 -0.04 -11.73 -32.13
C GLU A 341 -0.18 -11.00 -30.79
N MET A 342 0.69 -11.31 -29.82
CA MET A 342 0.74 -10.62 -28.53
C MET A 342 1.04 -9.13 -28.70
N HIS A 343 2.03 -8.78 -29.51
CA HIS A 343 2.38 -7.38 -29.79
C HIS A 343 1.22 -6.63 -30.45
N LYS A 344 0.59 -7.24 -31.47
CA LYS A 344 -0.54 -6.64 -32.18
C LYS A 344 -1.77 -6.43 -31.30
N LYS A 345 -2.04 -7.34 -30.35
CA LYS A 345 -3.11 -7.18 -29.35
C LYS A 345 -2.82 -6.04 -28.38
N LEU A 346 -1.58 -5.95 -27.92
CA LEU A 346 -1.16 -4.92 -26.97
C LEU A 346 -1.15 -3.54 -27.61
N PHE A 347 -0.54 -3.40 -28.79
CA PHE A 347 -0.43 -2.14 -29.52
C PHE A 347 -1.39 -2.09 -30.72
N ASP A 348 -2.68 -2.11 -30.39
CA ASP A 348 -3.76 -1.95 -31.35
C ASP A 348 -3.83 -0.51 -31.92
N ASN A 349 -4.77 -0.23 -32.82
CA ASN A 349 -4.99 1.11 -33.36
C ASN A 349 -5.98 1.92 -32.51
N GLY A 350 -5.93 1.77 -31.19
CA GLY A 350 -6.82 2.43 -30.24
C GLY A 350 -6.51 3.91 -30.01
N LEU A 351 -7.37 4.56 -29.22
CA LEU A 351 -7.22 5.96 -28.80
C LEU A 351 -5.87 6.20 -28.12
N ASP A 352 -5.45 5.27 -27.27
CA ASP A 352 -4.23 5.32 -26.49
C ASP A 352 -2.96 5.09 -27.33
N MET A 353 -3.07 4.57 -28.54
CA MET A 353 -1.99 4.50 -29.54
C MET A 353 -2.08 5.64 -30.58
N GLU A 354 -2.96 6.62 -30.34
CA GLU A 354 -3.26 7.71 -31.27
C GLU A 354 -3.65 7.16 -32.67
N PHE A 355 -4.46 6.09 -32.65
CA PHE A 355 -4.91 5.35 -33.81
C PHE A 355 -3.76 4.72 -34.60
N GLN A 356 -3.50 5.18 -35.83
CA GLN A 356 -2.44 4.63 -36.68
C GLN A 356 -1.08 5.32 -36.43
N TYR A 357 -1.04 6.38 -35.62
CA TYR A 357 0.15 7.21 -35.44
C TYR A 357 1.34 6.40 -34.90
N PHE A 358 1.14 5.63 -33.83
CA PHE A 358 2.21 4.82 -33.23
C PHE A 358 2.86 3.85 -34.24
N ARG A 359 2.06 3.13 -35.03
CA ARG A 359 2.58 2.19 -36.03
C ARG A 359 3.43 2.89 -37.08
N ASN A 360 2.95 4.01 -37.60
CA ASN A 360 3.70 4.79 -38.58
C ASN A 360 5.03 5.32 -38.00
N MET A 361 5.02 5.72 -36.73
CA MET A 361 6.23 6.17 -36.03
C MET A 361 7.25 5.06 -35.85
N ILE A 362 6.83 3.86 -35.45
CA ILE A 362 7.73 2.71 -35.32
C ILE A 362 8.36 2.31 -36.65
N GLU A 363 7.56 2.23 -37.72
CA GLU A 363 8.07 1.90 -39.05
C GLU A 363 9.09 2.96 -39.52
N PHE A 364 8.83 4.23 -39.26
CA PHE A 364 9.75 5.32 -39.56
C PHE A 364 11.05 5.18 -38.75
N TYR A 365 10.96 4.96 -37.44
CA TYR A 365 12.11 4.79 -36.56
C TYR A 365 13.04 3.66 -37.03
N ARG A 366 12.48 2.48 -37.35
CA ARG A 366 13.25 1.32 -37.83
C ARG A 366 13.95 1.56 -39.17
N ASN A 367 13.31 2.30 -40.08
CA ASN A 367 13.83 2.51 -41.43
C ASN A 367 14.84 3.65 -41.54
N TYR A 368 14.73 4.67 -40.67
CA TYR A 368 15.49 5.92 -40.83
C TYR A 368 16.43 6.26 -39.67
N GLY A 369 16.34 5.58 -38.52
CA GLY A 369 17.39 5.37 -37.50
C GLY A 369 18.03 6.58 -36.78
N GLU A 370 18.24 7.73 -37.43
CA GLU A 370 19.17 8.76 -36.95
C GLU A 370 18.50 10.09 -36.57
N GLY A 371 17.18 10.23 -36.70
CA GLY A 371 16.49 11.52 -36.59
C GLY A 371 15.55 11.74 -35.39
N ASP A 372 15.15 10.70 -34.67
CA ASP A 372 14.00 10.79 -33.75
C ASP A 372 14.28 10.25 -32.34
N GLN A 373 15.25 10.86 -31.66
CA GLN A 373 15.40 10.70 -30.21
C GLN A 373 14.12 11.07 -29.46
N GLY A 374 13.30 11.98 -30.02
CA GLY A 374 12.01 12.39 -29.46
C GLY A 374 11.01 11.24 -29.33
N PHE A 375 10.95 10.33 -30.31
CA PHE A 375 10.10 9.14 -30.21
C PHE A 375 10.46 8.26 -29.01
N LEU A 376 11.75 7.94 -28.81
CA LEU A 376 12.17 7.08 -27.69
C LEU A 376 11.90 7.75 -26.34
N GLU A 377 12.15 9.05 -26.23
CA GLU A 377 11.93 9.80 -24.99
C GLU A 377 10.44 9.95 -24.66
N GLU A 378 9.57 10.16 -25.66
CA GLU A 378 8.14 10.34 -25.46
C GLU A 378 7.38 9.01 -25.30
N TRP A 379 7.64 8.03 -26.19
CA TRP A 379 6.82 6.82 -26.30
C TRP A 379 7.29 5.67 -25.44
N MET A 380 8.60 5.45 -25.25
CA MET A 380 9.05 4.26 -24.50
C MET A 380 8.51 4.22 -23.06
N PRO A 381 8.55 5.31 -22.27
CA PRO A 381 7.95 5.30 -20.92
C PRO A 381 6.44 5.00 -20.95
N ARG A 382 5.72 5.54 -21.94
CA ARG A 382 4.28 5.30 -22.13
C ARG A 382 3.99 3.84 -22.44
N LEU A 383 4.76 3.23 -23.35
CA LEU A 383 4.56 1.85 -23.81
C LEU A 383 4.97 0.83 -22.75
N ARG A 384 6.03 1.09 -21.98
CA ARG A 384 6.40 0.27 -20.81
C ARG A 384 5.29 0.23 -19.77
N ARG A 385 4.67 1.38 -19.46
CA ARG A 385 3.51 1.43 -18.55
C ARG A 385 2.33 0.64 -19.10
N LYS A 386 1.99 0.83 -20.38
CA LYS A 386 0.90 0.06 -21.01
C LYS A 386 1.16 -1.44 -20.93
N LEU A 387 2.35 -1.87 -21.32
CA LEU A 387 2.78 -3.27 -21.24
C LEU A 387 2.71 -3.79 -19.81
N TYR A 388 3.14 -3.01 -18.82
CA TYR A 388 3.07 -3.40 -17.42
C TYR A 388 1.66 -3.76 -16.96
N PHE A 389 0.65 -2.96 -17.35
CA PHE A 389 -0.74 -3.17 -16.95
C PHE A 389 -1.51 -4.16 -17.83
N GLU A 390 -1.23 -4.24 -19.12
CA GLU A 390 -2.08 -4.96 -20.08
C GLU A 390 -1.52 -6.31 -20.54
N LEU A 391 -0.25 -6.62 -20.26
CA LEU A 391 0.32 -7.91 -20.65
C LEU A 391 -0.32 -9.06 -19.86
N GLU A 392 -1.08 -9.92 -20.56
CA GLU A 392 -1.79 -11.06 -19.95
C GLU A 392 -0.89 -12.29 -19.75
N ASN A 393 0.11 -12.49 -20.61
CA ASN A 393 0.94 -13.68 -20.64
C ASN A 393 2.43 -13.34 -20.49
N GLU A 394 2.97 -13.56 -19.29
CA GLU A 394 4.37 -13.31 -18.95
C GLU A 394 5.32 -14.50 -19.26
N LYS A 395 4.93 -15.40 -20.19
CA LYS A 395 5.75 -16.57 -20.59
C LYS A 395 7.16 -16.19 -21.03
N TYR A 396 7.32 -15.08 -21.74
CA TYR A 396 8.59 -14.67 -22.35
C TYR A 396 9.40 -13.72 -21.45
N PHE A 397 8.72 -12.87 -20.68
CA PHE A 397 9.34 -11.93 -19.75
C PHE A 397 8.31 -11.50 -18.70
N SER A 398 8.81 -11.12 -17.51
CA SER A 398 7.96 -10.60 -16.44
C SER A 398 7.95 -9.08 -16.41
N THR A 399 6.77 -8.49 -16.28
CA THR A 399 6.64 -7.02 -16.22
C THR A 399 7.16 -6.44 -14.91
N LEU A 400 7.34 -7.26 -13.86
CA LEU A 400 7.96 -6.87 -12.60
C LEU A 400 9.42 -6.41 -12.77
N ARG A 401 10.09 -6.78 -13.87
CA ARG A 401 11.43 -6.28 -14.23
C ARG A 401 11.47 -4.78 -14.52
N LEU A 402 10.32 -4.16 -14.76
CA LEU A 402 10.20 -2.71 -14.93
C LEU A 402 10.05 -1.98 -13.58
N LEU A 403 10.11 -2.67 -12.44
CA LEU A 403 10.04 -2.04 -11.12
C LEU A 403 11.45 -1.77 -10.56
N PRO A 404 11.61 -0.85 -9.58
CA PRO A 404 12.89 -0.60 -8.92
C PRO A 404 13.46 -1.78 -8.11
N PHE A 405 12.73 -2.88 -7.99
CA PHE A 405 13.03 -4.00 -7.11
C PHE A 405 13.44 -5.22 -7.94
N GLU A 406 14.69 -5.63 -7.80
CA GLU A 406 15.25 -6.76 -8.54
C GLU A 406 14.72 -8.10 -7.99
N TYR A 407 14.48 -8.17 -6.67
CA TYR A 407 14.10 -9.40 -5.96
C TYR A 407 12.62 -9.40 -5.53
N VAL A 408 11.78 -8.56 -6.13
CA VAL A 408 10.34 -8.48 -5.79
C VAL A 408 9.59 -9.79 -6.06
N THR A 409 10.01 -10.53 -7.09
CA THR A 409 9.37 -11.82 -7.43
C THR A 409 9.65 -12.85 -6.33
N GLU A 410 10.89 -12.92 -5.85
CA GLU A 410 11.31 -13.76 -4.74
C GLU A 410 10.58 -13.37 -3.46
N TYR A 411 10.41 -12.07 -3.20
CA TYR A 411 9.67 -11.57 -2.05
C TYR A 411 8.21 -12.04 -2.06
N ILE A 412 7.52 -11.82 -3.17
CA ILE A 412 6.12 -12.23 -3.35
C ILE A 412 5.99 -13.77 -3.24
N SER A 413 6.95 -14.52 -3.78
CA SER A 413 6.91 -15.98 -3.77
C SER A 413 7.01 -16.62 -2.38
N MET A 414 7.40 -15.86 -1.35
CA MET A 414 7.46 -16.37 0.03
C MET A 414 6.08 -16.44 0.71
N PHE A 415 5.11 -15.61 0.30
CA PHE A 415 3.80 -15.59 0.95
C PHE A 415 3.05 -16.91 0.65
N GLY A 416 2.60 -17.60 1.69
CA GLY A 416 1.92 -18.90 1.58
C GLY A 416 2.79 -20.11 1.22
N ASP A 417 4.10 -19.93 0.97
CA ASP A 417 5.02 -21.02 0.56
C ASP A 417 6.18 -21.22 1.54
N LYS A 418 6.06 -22.23 2.41
CA LYS A 418 7.09 -22.59 3.40
C LYS A 418 8.41 -23.06 2.77
N ASN A 419 8.39 -23.62 1.55
CA ASN A 419 9.62 -24.03 0.87
C ASN A 419 10.41 -22.82 0.41
N ASN A 420 9.73 -21.84 -0.21
CA ASN A 420 10.36 -20.57 -0.59
C ASN A 420 10.83 -19.79 0.64
N GLN A 421 10.04 -19.76 1.72
CA GLN A 421 10.48 -19.16 3.00
C GLN A 421 11.76 -19.83 3.53
N SER A 422 11.86 -21.16 3.51
CA SER A 422 13.07 -21.85 3.96
C SER A 422 14.28 -21.57 3.08
N LYS A 423 14.08 -21.48 1.75
CA LYS A 423 15.14 -21.11 0.79
C LYS A 423 15.61 -19.68 1.04
N MET A 424 14.68 -18.73 1.13
CA MET A 424 14.98 -17.30 1.32
C MET A 424 15.56 -17.01 2.70
N ARG A 425 15.17 -17.73 3.76
CA ARG A 425 15.78 -17.60 5.10
C ARG A 425 17.31 -17.71 5.06
N LYS A 426 17.84 -18.63 4.26
CA LYS A 426 19.29 -18.78 4.08
C LYS A 426 19.91 -17.54 3.41
N GLU A 427 19.29 -17.06 2.33
CA GLU A 427 19.79 -15.91 1.58
C GLU A 427 19.73 -14.61 2.40
N ILE A 428 18.66 -14.45 3.20
CA ILE A 428 18.50 -13.37 4.18
C ILE A 428 19.63 -13.41 5.21
N VAL A 429 19.94 -14.57 5.79
CA VAL A 429 21.04 -14.71 6.77
C VAL A 429 22.40 -14.40 6.14
N ASN A 430 22.66 -14.85 4.91
CA ASN A 430 23.87 -14.46 4.20
C ASN A 430 23.95 -12.95 3.97
N GLY A 431 22.83 -12.31 3.64
CA GLY A 431 22.71 -10.86 3.54
C GLY A 431 23.00 -10.15 4.87
N LEU A 432 22.47 -10.67 5.98
CA LEU A 432 22.69 -10.13 7.32
C LEU A 432 24.16 -10.23 7.76
N ASN A 433 24.82 -11.36 7.55
CA ASN A 433 26.24 -11.53 7.87
C ASN A 433 27.12 -10.50 7.11
N ARG A 434 26.76 -10.18 5.86
CA ARG A 434 27.41 -9.12 5.08
C ARG A 434 27.08 -7.73 5.57
N ALA A 435 25.82 -7.48 5.96
CA ALA A 435 25.39 -6.21 6.52
C ALA A 435 26.10 -5.90 7.85
N PHE A 436 26.22 -6.89 8.74
CA PHE A 436 26.84 -6.74 10.05
C PHE A 436 28.36 -6.53 9.96
N SER A 437 29.03 -7.26 9.08
CA SER A 437 30.48 -7.12 8.88
C SER A 437 30.86 -5.94 7.98
N ARG A 438 29.93 -5.44 7.16
CA ARG A 438 30.19 -4.50 6.05
C ARG A 438 31.28 -4.99 5.09
N ARG A 439 31.45 -6.31 4.99
CA ARG A 439 32.46 -6.98 4.16
C ARG A 439 31.83 -8.09 3.33
N LEU A 440 32.55 -8.48 2.28
CA LEU A 440 32.18 -9.63 1.46
C LEU A 440 32.60 -10.92 2.18
N VAL A 441 31.68 -11.46 2.98
CA VAL A 441 31.88 -12.70 3.75
C VAL A 441 31.57 -13.94 2.90
N GLU A 442 32.29 -15.03 3.14
CA GLU A 442 32.02 -16.34 2.53
C GLU A 442 30.59 -16.79 2.88
N LYS A 443 29.82 -17.13 1.84
CA LYS A 443 28.44 -17.60 2.02
C LYS A 443 28.43 -19.00 2.63
N SER A 444 27.44 -19.28 3.47
CA SER A 444 27.23 -20.64 3.97
C SER A 444 26.89 -21.59 2.81
N LYS A 445 27.68 -22.67 2.66
CA LYS A 445 27.47 -23.71 1.65
C LYS A 445 26.57 -24.81 2.21
N GLY A 446 25.72 -25.40 1.35
CA GLY A 446 24.81 -26.48 1.76
C GLY A 446 23.60 -26.03 2.58
N SER A 447 23.08 -26.92 3.42
CA SER A 447 21.82 -26.76 4.17
C SER A 447 21.98 -26.20 5.58
N SER A 448 23.22 -26.13 6.07
CA SER A 448 23.64 -25.47 7.31
C SER A 448 24.02 -24.02 7.04
N PHE A 449 23.55 -23.12 7.88
CA PHE A 449 23.94 -21.71 7.89
C PHE A 449 23.84 -21.19 9.33
N GLN A 450 24.59 -20.13 9.60
CA GLN A 450 24.63 -19.45 10.90
C GLN A 450 24.51 -17.94 10.70
N LEU A 451 23.80 -17.29 11.61
CA LEU A 451 23.78 -15.84 11.74
C LEU A 451 24.86 -15.43 12.74
N LYS A 452 25.73 -14.50 12.35
CA LYS A 452 26.91 -14.12 13.14
C LYS A 452 26.85 -12.66 13.52
N ALA A 453 26.69 -12.36 14.81
CA ALA A 453 26.61 -11.00 15.31
C ALA A 453 28.01 -10.39 15.45
N THR A 454 28.40 -9.55 14.49
CA THR A 454 29.76 -9.01 14.41
C THR A 454 29.84 -7.52 14.73
N ASN A 455 30.93 -7.09 15.37
CA ASN A 455 31.22 -5.66 15.54
C ASN A 455 32.01 -5.08 14.35
N GLU A 456 32.33 -3.79 14.42
CA GLU A 456 33.10 -3.07 13.39
C GLU A 456 34.54 -3.56 13.26
N ASN A 457 35.07 -4.17 14.32
CA ASN A 457 36.40 -4.80 14.34
C ASN A 457 36.38 -6.25 13.84
N LEU A 458 35.27 -6.71 13.27
CA LEU A 458 35.09 -8.04 12.71
C LEU A 458 35.19 -9.18 13.75
N VAL A 459 35.03 -8.87 15.04
CA VAL A 459 34.89 -9.85 16.10
C VAL A 459 33.45 -10.36 16.12
N ILE A 460 33.30 -11.67 16.24
CA ILE A 460 32.02 -12.38 16.31
C ILE A 460 31.69 -12.57 17.80
N TYR A 461 30.61 -11.94 18.27
CA TYR A 461 30.17 -12.04 19.67
C TYR A 461 29.16 -13.16 19.91
N GLY A 462 28.48 -13.61 18.85
CA GLY A 462 27.49 -14.66 18.93
C GLY A 462 27.24 -15.30 17.58
N SER A 463 27.05 -16.62 17.60
CA SER A 463 26.82 -17.46 16.44
C SER A 463 25.54 -18.25 16.66
N PHE A 464 24.50 -17.94 15.88
CA PHE A 464 23.18 -18.56 15.98
C PHE A 464 22.98 -19.57 14.86
N ASN A 465 22.66 -20.81 15.21
CA ASN A 465 22.45 -21.89 14.25
C ASN A 465 21.09 -21.80 13.57
N LYS A 466 20.94 -22.46 12.41
CA LYS A 466 19.67 -22.59 11.67
C LYS A 466 18.45 -22.97 12.54
N GLY A 467 18.64 -23.78 13.58
CA GLY A 467 17.57 -24.21 14.49
C GLY A 467 17.03 -23.10 15.39
N GLN A 468 17.81 -22.03 15.60
CA GLN A 468 17.48 -20.88 16.44
C GLN A 468 16.88 -19.72 15.62
N ILE A 469 16.91 -19.82 14.28
CA ILE A 469 16.54 -18.74 13.37
C ILE A 469 15.23 -19.13 12.68
N HIS A 470 14.15 -18.44 13.01
CA HIS A 470 12.81 -18.70 12.49
C HIS A 470 12.34 -17.53 11.63
N LEU A 471 12.02 -17.81 10.37
CA LEU A 471 11.35 -16.86 9.47
C LEU A 471 9.88 -17.24 9.41
N TYR A 472 8.98 -16.30 9.71
CA TYR A 472 7.55 -16.50 9.59
C TYR A 472 6.88 -15.30 8.92
N GLU A 473 5.79 -15.59 8.23
CA GLU A 473 4.90 -14.62 7.60
C GLU A 473 4.06 -13.90 8.64
N GLU A 474 3.76 -12.63 8.41
CA GLU A 474 2.77 -11.88 9.19
C GLU A 474 1.43 -12.64 9.22
N PRO A 475 0.80 -12.83 10.40
CA PRO A 475 -0.47 -13.52 10.49
C PRO A 475 -1.61 -12.72 9.83
N SER A 476 -2.51 -13.43 9.14
CA SER A 476 -3.74 -12.83 8.62
C SER A 476 -4.66 -12.36 9.74
N ARG A 477 -5.37 -11.25 9.51
CA ARG A 477 -6.34 -10.70 10.47
C ARG A 477 -7.78 -10.90 10.02
N ASN A 478 -8.65 -11.17 10.99
CA ASN A 478 -10.09 -11.37 10.77
C ASN A 478 -10.92 -10.15 11.19
N ASP A 479 -10.36 -9.28 12.03
CA ASP A 479 -11.00 -8.05 12.52
C ASP A 479 -10.96 -6.90 11.51
N LEU A 480 -10.09 -6.97 10.50
CA LEU A 480 -9.96 -5.95 9.46
C LEU A 480 -9.51 -6.49 8.10
N ASP A 481 -9.69 -5.67 7.06
CA ASP A 481 -9.28 -5.96 5.68
C ASP A 481 -7.73 -5.95 5.56
N HIS A 482 -7.11 -7.00 6.07
CA HIS A 482 -5.66 -7.15 6.11
C HIS A 482 -5.20 -8.29 5.21
N SER A 483 -4.15 -8.05 4.46
CA SER A 483 -3.42 -9.09 3.73
C SER A 483 -1.94 -9.07 4.17
N PRO A 484 -1.36 -10.19 4.63
CA PRO A 484 0.02 -10.23 5.13
C PRO A 484 1.01 -9.56 4.19
N SER A 485 1.76 -8.55 4.63
CA SER A 485 2.64 -7.79 3.73
C SER A 485 4.12 -7.81 4.10
N LYS A 486 4.46 -8.56 5.16
CA LYS A 486 5.82 -8.64 5.68
C LYS A 486 6.12 -9.97 6.35
N PHE A 487 7.40 -10.16 6.63
CA PHE A 487 7.92 -11.31 7.37
C PHE A 487 8.62 -10.85 8.63
N TYR A 488 8.77 -11.78 9.58
CA TYR A 488 9.54 -11.59 10.80
C TYR A 488 10.60 -12.68 10.89
N LEU A 489 11.84 -12.27 11.11
CA LEU A 489 12.95 -13.16 11.44
C LEU A 489 13.16 -13.10 12.95
N SER A 490 12.85 -14.18 13.65
CA SER A 490 13.12 -14.32 15.08
C SER A 490 14.35 -15.17 15.34
N VAL A 491 15.14 -14.75 16.32
CA VAL A 491 16.34 -15.45 16.79
C VAL A 491 16.17 -15.76 18.27
N ASP A 492 16.30 -17.04 18.63
CA ASP A 492 16.09 -17.58 19.98
C ASP A 492 14.75 -17.19 20.63
N ASP A 493 13.73 -16.90 19.81
CA ASP A 493 12.42 -16.37 20.22
C ASP A 493 12.47 -15.08 21.07
N ARG A 494 13.64 -14.43 21.15
CA ARG A 494 13.90 -13.23 21.96
C ARG A 494 14.03 -11.98 21.13
N VAL A 495 14.76 -12.07 20.03
CA VAL A 495 15.06 -10.92 19.15
C VAL A 495 14.29 -11.10 17.85
N LYS A 496 13.68 -10.02 17.35
CA LYS A 496 12.85 -10.05 16.14
C LYS A 496 13.25 -8.94 15.18
N LEU A 497 13.49 -9.29 13.91
CA LEU A 497 13.67 -8.35 12.81
C LEU A 497 12.44 -8.38 11.90
N LYS A 498 11.84 -7.21 11.69
CA LYS A 498 10.80 -7.00 10.68
C LYS A 498 11.43 -6.91 9.29
N ILE A 499 10.93 -7.70 8.34
CA ILE A 499 11.42 -7.77 6.95
C ILE A 499 10.27 -7.43 5.99
N ASN A 500 10.20 -6.15 5.63
CA ASN A 500 9.37 -5.65 4.53
C ASN A 500 10.14 -5.75 3.20
N LEU A 501 9.53 -5.35 2.07
CA LEU A 501 10.17 -5.46 0.76
C LEU A 501 11.49 -4.67 0.67
N LEU A 502 11.56 -3.50 1.30
CA LEU A 502 12.78 -2.67 1.26
C LEU A 502 13.94 -3.34 2.01
N VAL A 503 13.70 -3.88 3.20
CA VAL A 503 14.70 -4.62 3.98
C VAL A 503 15.11 -5.90 3.26
N PHE A 504 14.15 -6.60 2.64
CA PHE A 504 14.45 -7.80 1.86
C PHE A 504 15.33 -7.48 0.65
N GLU A 505 14.95 -6.49 -0.16
CA GLU A 505 15.72 -6.03 -1.31
C GLU A 505 17.15 -5.63 -0.90
N TYR A 506 17.30 -4.94 0.24
CA TYR A 506 18.60 -4.59 0.83
C TYR A 506 19.48 -5.81 1.03
N LEU A 507 18.98 -6.78 1.78
CA LEU A 507 19.71 -7.97 2.17
C LEU A 507 20.04 -8.85 0.95
N MET A 508 19.12 -8.95 0.00
CA MET A 508 19.31 -9.74 -1.22
C MET A 508 20.36 -9.12 -2.14
N ARG A 509 20.38 -7.80 -2.33
CA ARG A 509 21.44 -7.11 -3.08
C ARG A 509 22.81 -7.27 -2.43
N LEU A 510 22.90 -7.11 -1.11
CA LEU A 510 24.14 -7.37 -0.37
C LEU A 510 24.62 -8.81 -0.52
N ASN A 511 23.70 -9.76 -0.45
CA ASN A 511 23.99 -11.17 -0.69
C ASN A 511 24.43 -11.41 -2.15
N GLY A 512 23.87 -10.70 -3.13
CA GLY A 512 24.32 -10.71 -4.53
C GLY A 512 25.69 -10.07 -4.77
N GLY A 513 26.18 -9.26 -3.82
CA GLY A 513 27.41 -8.46 -3.98
C GLY A 513 27.18 -7.14 -4.73
N GLY A 514 25.92 -6.70 -4.87
CA GLY A 514 25.54 -5.44 -5.50
C GLY A 514 25.86 -4.21 -4.65
N MET A 515 25.94 -3.04 -5.30
CA MET A 515 26.14 -1.75 -4.62
C MET A 515 24.84 -1.21 -4.00
N LEU A 516 25.00 -0.47 -2.89
CA LEU A 516 23.96 0.01 -1.95
C LEU A 516 23.07 1.15 -2.48
N ASN A 517 23.05 1.41 -3.80
CA ASN A 517 22.63 2.70 -4.37
C ASN A 517 21.15 3.07 -4.18
N ILE A 518 20.33 2.19 -3.59
CA ILE A 518 18.87 2.37 -3.45
C ILE A 518 18.42 2.53 -1.98
N LEU A 519 19.29 2.38 -0.99
CA LEU A 519 18.80 1.98 0.32
C LEU A 519 18.94 3.04 1.42
N SER A 520 17.81 3.24 2.11
CA SER A 520 17.61 4.27 3.13
C SER A 520 18.46 4.04 4.36
N GLN A 521 18.95 5.14 4.94
CA GLN A 521 19.62 5.16 6.25
C GLN A 521 18.82 4.40 7.32
N ASP A 522 17.50 4.39 7.20
CA ASP A 522 16.58 3.69 8.09
C ASP A 522 16.81 2.16 8.13
N VAL A 523 17.10 1.53 6.98
CA VAL A 523 17.39 0.09 6.94
C VAL A 523 18.69 -0.21 7.68
N GLU A 524 19.72 0.63 7.50
CA GLU A 524 20.99 0.44 8.21
C GLU A 524 20.85 0.63 9.72
N ILE A 525 20.04 1.60 10.16
CA ILE A 525 19.73 1.81 11.58
C ILE A 525 18.99 0.60 12.15
N LEU A 526 17.99 0.08 11.43
CA LEU A 526 17.23 -1.11 11.82
C LEU A 526 18.16 -2.33 11.98
N LEU A 527 19.00 -2.60 10.98
CA LEU A 527 19.91 -3.74 11.01
C LEU A 527 20.98 -3.60 12.10
N ASN A 528 21.48 -2.40 12.37
CA ASN A 528 22.41 -2.17 13.48
C ASN A 528 21.75 -2.36 14.85
N THR A 529 20.50 -1.92 15.00
CA THR A 529 19.73 -2.14 16.24
C THR A 529 19.54 -3.63 16.48
N PHE A 530 19.06 -4.36 15.46
CA PHE A 530 18.91 -5.81 15.51
C PHE A 530 20.23 -6.53 15.83
N LYS A 531 21.33 -6.12 15.20
CA LYS A 531 22.68 -6.64 15.50
C LYS A 531 23.07 -6.45 16.97
N ASN A 532 22.84 -5.25 17.52
CA ASN A 532 23.19 -4.96 18.91
C ASN A 532 22.34 -5.77 19.90
N GLU A 533 21.05 -5.98 19.62
CA GLU A 533 20.18 -6.85 20.41
C GLU A 533 20.67 -8.31 20.39
N LEU A 534 21.13 -8.80 19.23
CA LEU A 534 21.76 -10.13 19.14
C LEU A 534 23.01 -10.23 20.00
N ILE A 535 23.89 -9.22 19.97
CA ILE A 535 25.11 -9.19 20.80
C ILE A 535 24.74 -9.26 22.30
N GLN A 536 23.67 -8.59 22.73
CA GLN A 536 23.24 -8.59 24.13
C GLN A 536 22.75 -9.95 24.62
N ILE A 537 22.17 -10.77 23.74
CA ILE A 537 21.71 -12.11 24.09
C ILE A 537 22.75 -13.20 23.81
N SER A 538 23.93 -12.82 23.29
CA SER A 538 25.00 -13.76 22.99
C SER A 538 25.80 -14.10 24.24
N GLU A 539 26.14 -15.38 24.39
CA GLU A 539 27.04 -15.88 25.44
C GLU A 539 28.38 -16.25 24.79
N PRO A 540 29.35 -15.32 24.69
CA PRO A 540 30.64 -15.61 24.07
C PRO A 540 31.47 -16.56 24.94
N ASP A 541 32.22 -17.46 24.31
CA ASP A 541 33.22 -18.29 25.00
C ASP A 541 34.41 -17.41 25.40
N GLU A 542 34.66 -17.27 26.70
CA GLU A 542 35.76 -16.44 27.22
C GLU A 542 37.16 -16.95 26.81
N SER A 543 37.26 -18.18 26.31
CA SER A 543 38.52 -18.82 25.91
C SER A 543 38.83 -18.75 24.41
N ILE A 544 37.86 -18.33 23.58
CA ILE A 544 37.98 -18.34 22.12
C ILE A 544 37.53 -16.98 21.55
N LEU A 545 38.42 -16.33 20.79
CA LEU A 545 38.08 -15.16 19.99
C LEU A 545 37.74 -15.59 18.56
N GLU A 546 36.45 -15.59 18.23
CA GLU A 546 35.96 -15.75 16.86
C GLU A 546 36.05 -14.42 16.09
N ILE A 547 36.70 -14.42 14.92
CA ILE A 547 36.83 -13.24 14.06
C ILE A 547 36.59 -13.56 12.59
N TYR A 548 36.30 -12.53 11.79
CA TYR A 548 36.44 -12.60 10.34
C TYR A 548 37.84 -12.13 9.91
N ARG A 549 38.61 -13.04 9.28
CA ARG A 549 39.91 -12.75 8.65
C ARG A 549 39.81 -12.71 7.13
N VAL A 550 40.62 -11.86 6.49
CA VAL A 550 40.71 -11.83 5.02
C VAL A 550 41.44 -13.07 4.51
N ASP A 551 40.76 -13.86 3.68
CA ASP A 551 41.34 -14.86 2.80
C ASP A 551 41.76 -14.18 1.49
N ARG A 552 43.08 -14.01 1.29
CA ARG A 552 43.64 -13.32 0.12
C ARG A 552 43.49 -14.12 -1.18
N GLU A 553 43.36 -15.44 -1.10
CA GLU A 553 43.18 -16.28 -2.29
C GLU A 553 41.75 -16.18 -2.81
N LYS A 554 40.78 -16.19 -1.90
CA LYS A 554 39.36 -16.05 -2.25
C LYS A 554 38.92 -14.61 -2.45
N GLY A 555 39.65 -13.63 -1.90
CA GLY A 555 39.23 -12.23 -1.87
C GLY A 555 38.01 -11.99 -0.97
N LEU A 556 37.82 -12.83 0.04
CA LEU A 556 36.65 -12.85 0.93
C LEU A 556 37.07 -12.85 2.39
N TYR A 557 36.17 -12.46 3.28
CA TYR A 557 36.34 -12.65 4.71
C TYR A 557 35.80 -14.02 5.13
N VAL A 558 36.61 -14.77 5.87
CA VAL A 558 36.32 -16.12 6.37
C VAL A 558 36.46 -16.15 7.88
N GLU A 559 35.76 -17.07 8.54
CA GLU A 559 35.88 -17.28 9.98
C GLU A 559 37.28 -17.78 10.35
N ASP A 560 37.75 -17.30 11.49
CA ASP A 560 38.98 -17.74 12.13
C ASP A 560 38.79 -17.71 13.65
N GLU A 561 39.46 -18.63 14.35
CA GLU A 561 39.38 -18.77 15.80
C GLU A 561 40.76 -18.59 16.39
N LEU A 562 40.88 -17.68 17.37
CA LEU A 562 42.11 -17.44 18.12
C LEU A 562 41.88 -17.83 19.58
N SER A 563 42.68 -18.74 20.12
CA SER A 563 42.68 -19.01 21.56
C SER A 563 43.27 -17.82 22.32
N ILE A 564 42.60 -17.35 23.37
CA ILE A 564 43.02 -16.22 24.21
C ILE A 564 43.81 -16.70 25.44
#